data_AF-A0A0Q5UYS8-F1
#
_entry.id   AF-A0A0Q5UYS8-F1
#
_cell.length_a   1.000
_cell.length_b   1.000
_cell.length_c   1.000
_cell.angle_alpha   90.00
_cell.angle_beta   90.00
_cell.angle_gamma   90.00
#
_symmetry.space_group_name_H-M   'P 1'
#
loop_
_entity.id
_entity.type
_entity.pdbx_description
1 polymer ?
#
loop_
_entity_poly.entity_id
_entity_poly.type
_entity_poly.pdbx_seq_one_letter_code
_entity_poly.pdbx_strand_id
1 'polypeptide(L)'
;MRDTSWVPEGHRWCPTCRHAVPVEEFSVNARTASGFGSECRPCRRETSKEAYFRQKYGISRATVAELRTQQGDACAVCGDLGAAHLDHDHSTGRIRALLCGRCNMGLGLFLDDPVRLRLAADYVERHRGEPAAAVDPPTGCTTTPALGSDRRERRGSRPGRRSTDRHDQGEQSDRRRTAGEADA
;
A
#
# COMPACT_ATOMS: atom_id res chain seq x y z
N MET A 1 -37.61 -19.08 -4.47
CA MET A 1 -36.98 -19.32 -3.15
C MET A 1 -35.98 -20.45 -3.32
N ARG A 2 -34.81 -20.41 -2.67
CA ARG A 2 -33.90 -21.55 -2.66
C ARG A 2 -34.44 -22.54 -1.62
N ASP A 3 -34.54 -23.82 -1.98
CA ASP A 3 -34.86 -24.87 -1.02
C ASP A 3 -33.69 -25.02 -0.04
N THR A 4 -33.95 -24.71 1.24
CA THR A 4 -32.98 -24.80 2.34
C THR A 4 -33.40 -25.86 3.36
N SER A 5 -34.29 -26.78 3.00
CA SER A 5 -34.76 -27.87 3.87
C SER A 5 -33.63 -28.79 4.37
N TRP A 6 -32.52 -28.83 3.64
CA TRP A 6 -31.34 -29.64 3.96
C TRP A 6 -30.35 -28.96 4.92
N VAL A 7 -30.55 -27.68 5.25
CA VAL A 7 -29.65 -26.94 6.16
C VAL A 7 -29.93 -27.38 7.61
N PRO A 8 -28.91 -27.84 8.36
CA PRO A 8 -29.10 -28.26 9.74
C PRO A 8 -29.66 -27.14 10.64
N GLU A 9 -30.31 -27.53 11.74
CA GLU A 9 -30.72 -26.57 12.76
C GLU A 9 -29.50 -25.79 13.30
N GLY A 10 -29.71 -24.51 13.63
CA GLY A 10 -28.62 -23.61 14.03
C GLY A 10 -27.68 -23.18 12.89
N HIS A 11 -27.94 -23.59 11.65
CA HIS A 11 -27.13 -23.18 10.48
C HIS A 11 -27.93 -22.36 9.48
N ARG A 12 -27.21 -21.59 8.66
CA ARG A 12 -27.75 -20.85 7.53
C ARG A 12 -26.85 -21.00 6.32
N TRP A 13 -27.48 -21.12 5.15
CA TRP A 13 -26.75 -21.17 3.88
C TRP A 13 -26.12 -19.82 3.54
N CYS A 14 -24.80 -19.81 3.34
CA CYS A 14 -24.10 -18.65 2.80
C CYS A 14 -24.03 -18.74 1.26
N PRO A 15 -24.57 -17.78 0.50
CA PRO A 15 -24.54 -17.81 -0.97
C PRO A 15 -23.14 -17.60 -1.55
N THR A 16 -22.24 -16.99 -0.77
CA THR A 16 -20.87 -16.65 -1.20
C THR A 16 -19.94 -17.86 -1.12
N CYS A 17 -19.78 -18.49 0.05
CA CYS A 17 -18.95 -19.68 0.18
C CYS A 17 -19.69 -20.98 -0.18
N ARG A 18 -21.01 -20.96 -0.33
CA ARG A 18 -21.83 -22.15 -0.64
C ARG A 18 -21.70 -23.26 0.40
N HIS A 19 -21.76 -22.89 1.67
CA HIS A 19 -21.79 -23.83 2.80
C HIS A 19 -22.94 -23.50 3.75
N ALA A 20 -23.42 -24.53 4.46
CA ALA A 20 -24.22 -24.34 5.68
C ALA A 20 -23.27 -23.92 6.79
N VAL A 21 -23.43 -22.70 7.29
CA VAL A 21 -22.54 -22.09 8.29
C VAL A 21 -23.36 -21.80 9.54
N PRO A 22 -22.81 -21.98 10.76
CA PRO A 22 -23.54 -21.66 11.98
C PRO A 22 -24.07 -20.22 12.00
N VAL A 23 -25.25 -19.99 12.59
CA VAL A 23 -25.91 -18.67 12.59
C VAL A 23 -25.09 -17.59 13.29
N GLU A 24 -24.28 -17.95 14.27
CA GLU A 24 -23.35 -17.09 15.01
C GLU A 24 -22.24 -16.49 14.13
N GLU A 25 -21.93 -17.16 13.02
CA GLU A 25 -21.00 -16.66 12.01
C GLU A 25 -21.68 -15.67 11.06
N PHE A 26 -22.97 -15.38 11.20
CA PHE A 26 -23.63 -14.28 10.48
C PHE A 26 -23.69 -13.05 11.37
N SER A 27 -23.54 -11.86 10.77
CA SER A 27 -23.83 -10.62 11.49
C SER A 27 -25.34 -10.46 11.65
N VAL A 28 -25.80 -10.06 12.84
CA VAL A 28 -27.20 -9.70 13.07
C VAL A 28 -27.57 -8.45 12.26
N ASN A 29 -28.78 -8.45 11.70
CA ASN A 29 -29.33 -7.32 10.96
C ASN A 29 -30.85 -7.28 11.12
N ALA A 30 -31.33 -6.45 12.05
CA ALA A 30 -32.76 -6.31 12.35
C ALA A 30 -33.58 -5.74 11.17
N ARG A 31 -32.93 -5.20 10.13
CA ARG A 31 -33.60 -4.67 8.93
C ARG A 31 -33.97 -5.76 7.92
N THR A 32 -33.44 -6.98 8.05
CA THR A 32 -33.76 -8.08 7.15
C THR A 32 -34.82 -8.97 7.77
N ALA A 33 -35.72 -9.53 6.95
CA ALA A 33 -36.76 -10.45 7.43
C ALA A 33 -36.18 -11.68 8.15
N SER A 34 -34.96 -12.08 7.80
CA SER A 34 -34.27 -13.19 8.47
C SER A 34 -33.52 -12.79 9.75
N GLY A 35 -33.40 -11.50 10.08
CA GLY A 35 -32.62 -11.01 11.24
C GLY A 35 -31.09 -11.14 11.11
N PHE A 36 -30.59 -11.60 9.95
CA PHE A 36 -29.19 -11.87 9.66
C PHE A 36 -28.73 -11.19 8.36
N GLY A 37 -27.42 -10.93 8.26
CA GLY A 37 -26.77 -10.44 7.04
C GLY A 37 -26.89 -11.42 5.87
N SER A 38 -26.62 -10.97 4.65
CA SER A 38 -26.77 -11.79 3.43
C SER A 38 -25.73 -12.91 3.29
N GLU A 39 -24.61 -12.81 4.00
CA GLU A 39 -23.47 -13.74 3.93
C GLU A 39 -22.81 -13.90 5.30
N CYS A 40 -22.01 -14.96 5.47
CA CYS A 40 -21.27 -15.18 6.70
C CYS A 40 -20.16 -14.14 6.89
N ARG A 41 -19.76 -13.90 8.14
CA ARG A 41 -18.72 -12.96 8.57
C ARG A 41 -17.40 -13.19 7.83
N PRO A 42 -16.91 -14.43 7.62
CA PRO A 42 -15.70 -14.65 6.81
C PRO A 42 -15.81 -14.12 5.38
N CYS A 43 -16.91 -14.43 4.67
CA CYS A 43 -17.16 -13.93 3.32
C CYS A 43 -17.27 -12.41 3.31
N ARG A 44 -18.02 -11.83 4.26
CA ARG A 44 -18.15 -10.39 4.40
C ARG A 44 -16.83 -9.68 4.64
N ARG A 45 -15.93 -10.28 5.45
CA ARG A 45 -14.59 -9.73 5.68
C ARG A 45 -13.80 -9.69 4.37
N GLU A 46 -13.87 -10.74 3.55
CA GLU A 46 -13.13 -10.78 2.28
C GLU A 46 -13.71 -9.80 1.24
N THR A 47 -15.03 -9.72 1.11
CA THR A 47 -15.67 -8.72 0.23
C THR A 47 -15.37 -7.29 0.68
N SER A 48 -15.32 -7.04 1.99
CA SER A 48 -14.95 -5.73 2.53
C SER A 48 -13.48 -5.38 2.25
N LYS A 49 -12.56 -6.36 2.33
CA LYS A 49 -11.15 -6.16 1.94
C LYS A 49 -11.01 -5.84 0.46
N GLU A 50 -11.72 -6.57 -0.41
CA GLU A 50 -11.69 -6.31 -1.86
C GLU A 50 -12.25 -4.92 -2.17
N ALA A 51 -13.37 -4.54 -1.54
CA ALA A 51 -13.95 -3.21 -1.68
C ALA A 51 -12.98 -2.11 -1.22
N TYR A 52 -12.33 -2.28 -0.07
CA TYR A 52 -11.31 -1.37 0.43
C TYR A 52 -10.11 -1.29 -0.51
N PHE A 53 -9.62 -2.43 -1.00
CA PHE A 53 -8.50 -2.47 -1.95
C PHE A 53 -8.84 -1.71 -3.23
N ARG A 54 -10.02 -1.98 -3.81
CA ARG A 54 -10.49 -1.29 -5.02
C ARG A 54 -10.70 0.20 -4.79
N GLN A 55 -11.19 0.62 -3.63
CA GLN A 55 -11.31 2.04 -3.29
C GLN A 55 -9.94 2.72 -3.18
N LYS A 56 -8.97 2.04 -2.56
CA LYS A 56 -7.62 2.59 -2.33
C LYS A 56 -6.77 2.65 -3.60
N TYR A 57 -6.84 1.63 -4.45
CA TYR A 57 -5.94 1.45 -5.59
C TYR A 57 -6.63 1.60 -6.96
N GLY A 58 -7.95 1.79 -6.99
CA GLY A 58 -8.72 1.94 -8.23
C GLY A 58 -8.83 0.66 -9.07
N ILE A 59 -8.33 -0.47 -8.58
CA ILE A 59 -8.23 -1.73 -9.33
C ILE A 59 -8.55 -2.94 -8.44
N SER A 60 -9.00 -4.05 -9.03
CA SER A 60 -9.28 -5.28 -8.28
C SER A 60 -8.00 -6.08 -8.00
N ARG A 61 -8.02 -6.92 -6.96
CA ARG A 61 -6.90 -7.83 -6.67
C ARG A 61 -6.68 -8.86 -7.78
N ALA A 62 -7.75 -9.28 -8.46
CA ALA A 62 -7.67 -10.17 -9.61
C ALA A 62 -6.90 -9.53 -10.77
N THR A 63 -7.14 -8.25 -11.05
CA THR A 63 -6.41 -7.53 -12.10
C THR A 63 -4.93 -7.37 -11.74
N VAL A 64 -4.60 -7.16 -10.46
CA VAL A 64 -3.20 -7.13 -10.01
C VAL A 64 -2.54 -8.50 -10.16
N ALA A 65 -3.26 -9.59 -9.88
CA ALA A 65 -2.75 -10.94 -10.11
C ALA A 65 -2.48 -11.21 -11.60
N GLU A 66 -3.38 -10.78 -12.48
CA GLU A 66 -3.17 -10.85 -13.92
C GLU A 66 -1.94 -10.05 -14.37
N LEU A 67 -1.77 -8.83 -13.85
CA LEU A 67 -0.58 -8.01 -14.13
C LEU A 67 0.72 -8.68 -13.65
N ARG A 68 0.69 -9.37 -12.50
CA ARG A 68 1.82 -10.18 -12.02
C ARG A 68 2.16 -11.30 -13.00
N THR A 69 1.16 -12.04 -13.44
CA THR A 69 1.33 -13.13 -14.39
C THR A 69 1.90 -12.63 -15.72
N GLN A 70 1.36 -11.54 -16.25
CA GLN A 70 1.86 -10.92 -17.50
C GLN A 70 3.31 -10.45 -17.40
N GLN A 71 3.72 -9.95 -16.23
CA GLN A 71 5.11 -9.51 -15.99
C GLN A 71 6.05 -10.62 -15.52
N GLY A 72 5.56 -11.85 -15.29
CA GLY A 72 6.35 -12.93 -14.70
C GLY A 72 6.91 -12.60 -13.30
N ASP A 73 6.13 -11.87 -12.49
CA ASP A 73 6.53 -11.34 -11.17
C ASP A 73 7.82 -10.49 -11.16
N ALA A 74 8.21 -9.97 -12.33
CA ALA A 74 9.38 -9.12 -12.53
C ALA A 74 9.02 -7.63 -12.61
N CYS A 75 10.00 -6.79 -12.27
CA CYS A 75 9.90 -5.34 -12.39
C CYS A 75 9.86 -4.92 -13.86
N ALA A 76 8.86 -4.13 -14.27
CA ALA A 76 8.75 -3.68 -15.66
C ALA A 76 9.90 -2.76 -16.13
N VAL A 77 10.67 -2.17 -15.21
CA VAL A 77 11.80 -1.29 -15.55
C VAL A 77 13.13 -2.04 -15.58
N CYS A 78 13.48 -2.78 -14.53
CA CYS A 78 14.79 -3.43 -14.42
C CYS A 78 14.78 -4.95 -14.60
N GLY A 79 13.62 -5.59 -14.69
CA GLY A 79 13.50 -7.06 -14.82
C GLY A 79 13.77 -7.86 -13.54
N ASP A 80 14.16 -7.22 -12.43
CA ASP A 80 14.36 -7.91 -11.16
C ASP A 80 13.06 -8.51 -10.64
N LEU A 81 13.13 -9.72 -10.08
CA LEU A 81 12.01 -10.35 -9.37
C LEU A 81 11.61 -9.56 -8.12
N GLY A 82 10.39 -9.80 -7.66
CA GLY A 82 9.88 -9.17 -6.44
C GLY A 82 9.26 -7.79 -6.70
N ALA A 83 8.66 -7.61 -7.87
CA ALA A 83 7.85 -6.42 -8.15
C ALA A 83 6.59 -6.45 -7.27
N ALA A 84 6.49 -5.47 -6.37
CA ALA A 84 5.44 -5.39 -5.36
C ALA A 84 4.72 -4.05 -5.33
N HIS A 85 5.26 -3.04 -6.02
CA HIS A 85 4.70 -1.70 -6.06
C HIS A 85 3.90 -1.50 -7.33
N LEU A 86 2.61 -1.16 -7.19
CA LEU A 86 1.77 -0.74 -8.31
C LEU A 86 2.14 0.70 -8.67
N ASP A 87 2.84 0.82 -9.79
CA ASP A 87 3.17 2.11 -10.37
C ASP A 87 1.95 2.66 -11.12
N HIS A 88 1.69 3.95 -10.95
CA HIS A 88 0.55 4.63 -11.54
C HIS A 88 0.94 6.02 -12.02
N ASP A 89 0.32 6.44 -13.10
CA ASP A 89 0.52 7.77 -13.63
C ASP A 89 -0.13 8.80 -12.71
N HIS A 90 0.66 9.75 -12.18
CA HIS A 90 0.19 10.75 -11.23
C HIS A 90 -0.81 11.77 -11.83
N SER A 91 -0.93 11.85 -13.16
CA SER A 91 -1.86 12.77 -13.83
C SER A 91 -3.23 12.14 -14.11
N THR A 92 -3.25 10.84 -14.43
CA THR A 92 -4.47 10.11 -14.85
C THR A 92 -4.94 9.09 -13.81
N GLY A 93 -4.11 8.73 -12.83
CA GLY A 93 -4.36 7.67 -11.87
C GLY A 93 -4.35 6.25 -12.47
N ARG A 94 -4.02 6.11 -13.76
CA ARG A 94 -3.98 4.81 -14.43
C ARG A 94 -2.78 4.00 -13.95
N ILE A 95 -3.02 2.75 -13.57
CA ILE A 95 -1.96 1.79 -13.27
C ILE A 95 -1.13 1.54 -14.54
N ARG A 96 0.19 1.68 -14.42
CA ARG A 96 1.15 1.44 -15.51
C ARG A 96 1.66 0.00 -15.44
N ALA A 97 2.31 -0.37 -14.34
CA ALA A 97 2.98 -1.67 -14.19
C ALA A 97 3.29 -1.99 -12.71
N LEU A 98 3.80 -3.19 -12.46
CA LEU A 98 4.46 -3.53 -11.18
C LEU A 98 5.96 -3.23 -11.25
N LEU A 99 6.46 -2.53 -10.23
CA LEU A 99 7.87 -2.18 -10.07
C LEU A 99 8.45 -2.74 -8.77
N CYS A 100 9.78 -2.90 -8.75
CA CYS A 100 10.51 -3.08 -7.50
C CYS A 100 10.60 -1.74 -6.75
N GLY A 101 10.87 -1.79 -5.43
CA GLY A 101 10.91 -0.58 -4.61
C GLY A 101 11.95 0.46 -5.05
N ARG A 102 13.09 0.01 -5.62
CA ARG A 102 14.15 0.89 -6.13
C ARG A 102 13.69 1.68 -7.35
N CYS A 103 13.13 1.00 -8.35
CA CYS A 103 12.65 1.66 -9.57
C CYS A 103 11.48 2.59 -9.27
N ASN A 104 10.52 2.15 -8.46
CA ASN A 104 9.38 2.99 -8.07
C ASN A 104 9.82 4.27 -7.34
N MET A 105 10.75 4.13 -6.39
CA MET A 105 11.33 5.29 -5.69
C MET A 105 12.12 6.19 -6.64
N GLY A 106 12.91 5.59 -7.54
CA GLY A 106 13.69 6.32 -8.55
C GLY A 106 12.79 7.21 -9.43
N LEU A 107 11.71 6.65 -9.98
CA LEU A 107 10.75 7.43 -10.77
C LEU A 107 10.19 8.61 -9.97
N GLY A 108 9.75 8.36 -8.74
CA GLY A 108 9.24 9.42 -7.86
C GLY A 108 10.26 10.51 -7.52
N LEU A 109 11.54 10.17 -7.32
CA LEU A 109 12.61 11.16 -7.08
C LEU A 109 12.85 12.07 -8.29
N PHE A 110 12.62 11.57 -9.50
CA PHE A 110 12.65 12.36 -10.73
C PHE A 110 11.29 12.98 -11.09
N LEU A 111 10.30 12.90 -10.19
CA LEU A 111 8.93 13.41 -10.36
C LEU A 111 8.21 12.85 -11.59
N ASP A 112 8.53 11.61 -11.97
CA ASP A 112 8.03 10.98 -13.20
C ASP A 112 8.31 11.81 -14.47
N ASP A 113 9.31 12.71 -14.44
CA ASP A 113 9.66 13.58 -15.57
C ASP A 113 10.64 12.85 -16.51
N PRO A 114 10.23 12.52 -17.75
CA PRO A 114 11.08 11.82 -18.70
C PRO A 114 12.32 12.63 -19.12
N VAL A 115 12.26 13.96 -19.06
CA VAL A 115 13.42 14.81 -19.35
C VAL A 115 14.47 14.67 -18.27
N ARG A 116 14.06 14.73 -16.99
CA ARG A 116 15.00 14.56 -15.86
C ARG A 116 15.61 13.17 -15.82
N LEU A 117 14.83 12.14 -16.11
CA LEU A 117 15.30 10.75 -16.18
C LEU A 117 16.39 10.58 -17.25
N ARG A 118 16.21 11.15 -18.44
CA ARG A 118 17.23 11.12 -19.51
C ARG A 118 18.49 11.88 -19.11
N LEU A 119 18.34 13.10 -18.57
CA LEU A 119 19.48 13.89 -18.10
C LEU A 119 20.28 13.17 -17.00
N ALA A 120 19.61 12.44 -16.11
CA ALA A 120 20.26 11.64 -15.09
C ALA A 120 21.04 10.45 -15.69
N ALA A 121 20.50 9.79 -16.72
CA ALA A 121 21.21 8.76 -17.46
C ALA A 121 22.47 9.35 -18.15
N ASP A 122 22.32 10.46 -18.89
CA ASP A 122 23.42 11.15 -19.58
C ASP A 122 24.52 11.60 -18.59
N TYR A 123 24.14 12.06 -17.39
CA TYR A 123 25.09 12.40 -16.33
C TYR A 123 25.90 11.19 -15.91
N VAL A 124 25.24 10.06 -15.63
CA VAL A 124 25.92 8.84 -15.20
C VAL A 124 26.85 8.31 -16.29
N GLU A 125 26.43 8.32 -17.55
CA GLU A 125 27.24 7.85 -18.68
C GLU A 125 28.50 8.69 -18.87
N ARG A 126 28.39 10.03 -18.84
CA ARG A 126 29.55 10.94 -18.92
C ARG A 126 30.59 10.68 -17.84
N HIS A 127 30.15 10.31 -16.64
CA HIS A 127 31.06 10.05 -15.51
C HIS A 127 31.46 8.57 -15.38
N ARG A 128 30.98 7.68 -16.24
CA ARG A 128 31.45 6.29 -16.37
C ARG A 128 32.57 6.13 -17.40
N GLY A 129 32.67 7.07 -18.34
CA GLY A 129 33.51 7.00 -19.54
C GLY A 129 34.86 7.74 -19.49
N GLU A 130 35.20 8.45 -18.42
CA GLU A 130 36.56 9.00 -18.27
C GLU A 130 37.31 8.21 -17.18
N PRO A 131 38.45 7.54 -17.48
CA PRO A 131 39.44 7.40 -16.43
C PRO A 131 39.70 8.83 -15.97
N ALA A 132 39.46 9.11 -14.68
CA ALA A 132 39.65 10.42 -14.11
C ALA A 132 40.89 11.03 -14.74
N ALA A 133 40.71 12.03 -15.61
CA ALA A 133 41.83 12.84 -16.06
C ALA A 133 42.55 13.19 -14.77
N ALA A 134 43.83 12.82 -14.68
CA ALA A 134 44.64 13.10 -13.52
C ALA A 134 44.54 14.59 -13.29
N VAL A 135 43.63 14.99 -12.41
CA VAL A 135 43.61 16.33 -11.85
C VAL A 135 44.83 16.26 -10.96
N ASP A 136 45.95 16.75 -11.49
CA ASP A 136 47.11 17.02 -10.68
C ASP A 136 46.59 17.75 -9.44
N PRO A 137 46.87 17.22 -8.23
CA PRO A 137 46.37 17.86 -7.03
C PRO A 137 46.88 19.31 -7.04
N PRO A 138 46.03 20.30 -6.72
CA PRO A 138 46.51 21.67 -6.56
C PRO A 138 47.66 21.61 -5.56
N THR A 139 48.84 22.04 -6.01
CA THR A 139 50.04 22.10 -5.20
C THR A 139 49.79 23.16 -4.12
N GLY A 140 49.33 22.72 -2.96
CA GLY A 140 49.16 23.57 -1.79
C GLY A 140 47.83 23.38 -1.06
N CYS A 141 47.80 22.42 -0.14
CA CYS A 141 47.32 22.67 1.23
C CYS A 141 47.75 21.49 2.11
N THR A 142 48.88 21.64 2.79
CA THR A 142 49.32 20.74 3.85
C THR A 142 48.47 20.94 5.10
N THR A 143 47.31 20.28 5.17
CA THR A 143 46.70 19.96 6.46
C THR A 143 46.15 18.55 6.40
N THR A 144 46.91 17.61 6.95
CA THR A 144 46.47 16.24 7.20
C THR A 144 45.40 16.27 8.29
N PRO A 145 44.13 15.89 8.04
CA PRO A 145 43.21 15.62 9.13
C PRO A 145 43.55 14.23 9.69
N ALA A 146 43.67 14.13 11.01
CA ALA A 146 43.90 12.87 11.68
C ALA A 146 42.74 11.89 11.37
N LEU A 147 43.05 10.80 10.67
CA LEU A 147 42.18 9.64 10.54
C LEU A 147 42.08 8.95 11.90
N GLY A 148 40.92 9.01 12.53
CA GLY A 148 40.68 8.26 13.77
C GLY A 148 39.39 8.61 14.49
N SER A 149 38.29 8.00 14.08
CA SER A 149 37.32 7.50 15.06
C SER A 149 36.53 6.36 14.45
N ASP A 150 36.80 5.15 14.93
CA ASP A 150 36.08 3.92 14.63
C ASP A 150 34.57 4.11 14.64
N ARG A 151 33.95 3.93 13.48
CA ARG A 151 32.48 3.95 13.32
C ARG A 151 31.83 2.62 13.71
N ARG A 152 32.54 1.75 14.45
CA ARG A 152 32.08 0.38 14.74
C ARG A 152 31.41 0.20 16.11
N GLU A 153 31.41 1.21 16.98
CA GLU A 153 30.88 1.08 18.36
C GLU A 153 29.69 2.00 18.67
N ARG A 154 28.73 2.13 17.75
CA ARG A 154 27.40 2.69 18.07
C ARG A 154 26.26 1.75 17.66
N ARG A 155 26.33 0.49 18.11
CA ARG A 155 25.12 -0.31 18.39
C ARG A 155 24.80 -0.21 19.88
N GLY A 156 24.35 0.96 20.29
CA GLY A 156 23.60 1.14 21.53
C GLY A 156 22.11 1.15 21.18
N SER A 157 21.33 0.30 21.83
CA SER A 157 19.88 0.14 21.69
C SER A 157 19.14 1.48 21.55
N ARG A 158 18.45 1.68 20.43
CA ARG A 158 17.47 2.78 20.29
C ARG A 158 16.17 2.38 20.99
N PRO A 159 15.70 3.09 22.03
CA PRO A 159 14.34 2.91 22.52
C PRO A 159 13.34 3.46 21.48
N GLY A 160 12.17 2.84 21.43
CA GLY A 160 11.21 2.90 20.32
C GLY A 160 10.87 4.30 19.80
N ARG A 161 10.84 4.41 18.46
CA ARG A 161 10.18 5.53 17.79
C ARG A 161 8.67 5.32 17.86
N ARG A 162 7.97 6.24 18.52
CA ARG A 162 6.52 6.41 18.37
C ARG A 162 6.25 6.81 16.92
N SER A 163 5.25 6.15 16.32
CA SER A 163 4.71 6.52 15.01
C SER A 163 4.23 7.97 15.05
N THR A 164 4.62 8.76 14.05
CA THR A 164 4.02 10.07 13.79
C THR A 164 3.13 9.96 12.56
N ASP A 165 2.01 9.25 12.71
CA ASP A 165 0.85 9.44 11.86
C ASP A 165 0.09 10.65 12.41
N ARG A 166 0.42 11.84 11.91
CA ARG A 166 -0.43 13.02 12.09
C ARG A 166 -1.62 12.89 11.14
N HIS A 167 -2.72 12.35 11.66
CA HIS A 167 -4.04 12.59 11.09
C HIS A 167 -4.41 14.05 11.35
N ASP A 168 -4.46 14.81 10.27
CA ASP A 168 -5.16 16.09 10.17
C ASP A 168 -6.67 15.81 10.28
N GLN A 169 -7.26 16.12 11.43
CA GLN A 169 -8.71 16.28 11.57
C GLN A 169 -8.95 17.66 12.16
N GLY A 170 -9.21 18.60 11.26
CA GLY A 170 -9.81 19.88 11.57
C GLY A 170 -11.19 19.69 12.19
N GLU A 171 -11.35 20.39 13.30
CA GLU A 171 -12.55 20.66 14.09
C GLU A 171 -13.85 20.77 13.30
N GLN A 172 -14.89 20.07 13.76
CA GLN A 172 -16.26 20.61 13.75
C GLN A 172 -16.92 20.29 15.10
N SER A 173 -17.33 21.38 15.72
CA SER A 173 -17.80 21.53 17.09
C SER A 173 -19.23 21.02 17.30
N ASP A 174 -19.35 20.20 18.33
CA ASP A 174 -20.19 20.47 19.50
C ASP A 174 -21.61 21.02 19.26
N ARG A 175 -22.59 20.11 19.14
CA ARG A 175 -23.97 20.33 19.64
C ARG A 175 -24.58 19.02 20.14
N ARG A 176 -24.50 18.77 21.45
CA ARG A 176 -25.44 17.88 22.15
C ARG A 176 -25.73 18.37 23.57
N ARG A 177 -26.94 18.91 23.75
CA ARG A 177 -27.78 19.02 24.98
C ARG A 177 -28.98 19.87 24.54
N THR A 178 -30.24 19.47 24.69
CA THR A 178 -30.90 18.87 25.85
C THR A 178 -32.09 17.99 25.45
N ALA A 179 -32.47 17.09 26.35
CA ALA A 179 -33.75 16.37 26.39
C ALA A 179 -34.60 16.91 27.55
N GLY A 180 -35.93 16.78 27.45
CA GLY A 180 -36.97 17.16 28.43
C GLY A 180 -37.84 18.29 27.88
N GLU A 181 -39.18 18.31 27.88
CA GLU A 181 -40.28 17.62 28.59
C GLU A 181 -41.55 17.73 27.68
N ALA A 182 -42.49 16.76 27.68
CA ALA A 182 -43.89 16.84 28.21
C ALA A 182 -44.59 18.22 28.01
N ASP A 183 -45.86 18.38 27.64
CA ASP A 183 -47.07 17.55 27.64
C ASP A 183 -48.14 18.27 26.77
N ALA A 184 -49.26 17.59 26.52
CA ALA A 184 -50.62 18.08 26.20
C ALA A 184 -50.85 19.50 25.64
#